data_AF-A0A813HM73-F1
#
_entry.id   AF-A0A813HM73-F1
#
_cell.length_a   1.000
_cell.length_b   1.000
_cell.length_c   1.000
_cell.angle_alpha   90.00
_cell.angle_beta   90.00
_cell.angle_gamma   90.00
#
_symmetry.space_group_name_H-M   'P 1'
#
loop_
_entity.id
_entity.type
_entity.pdbx_description
1 polymer ?
#
loop_
_entity_poly.entity_id
_entity_poly.type
_entity_poly.pdbx_seq_one_letter_code
_entity_poly.pdbx_strand_id
1 'polypeptide(L)'
;SSEYRTLWEHLVRTGAAPSRDRFGSGPRSVQKVLELTHVERVLLPDLEGGYRVGRKALLELRGAGCSAIPDCDALQLLCDQQLGLNEVFLYHGCRAANISGILAQGFDATRSGERNGRFFGRGTYFTDVAAKADSYVDAAADGSRCLIVAQ
;
A
#
# COMPACT_ATOMS: atom_id res chain seq x y z
N SER A 1 11.22 14.27 8.84
CA SER A 1 9.88 14.85 8.54
C SER A 1 8.87 14.27 9.50
N SER A 2 7.84 15.02 9.89
CA SER A 2 6.72 14.51 10.69
C SER A 2 5.96 13.40 9.98
N GLU A 3 5.80 13.51 8.66
CA GLU A 3 5.16 12.51 7.79
C GLU A 3 5.83 11.13 7.90
N TYR A 4 7.16 11.07 7.78
CA TYR A 4 7.91 9.81 7.92
C TYR A 4 7.77 9.20 9.32
N ARG A 5 7.68 10.04 10.35
CA ARG A 5 7.46 9.56 11.72
C ARG A 5 6.08 8.94 11.86
N THR A 6 5.03 9.60 11.37
CA THR A 6 3.66 9.06 11.39
C THR A 6 3.57 7.76 10.58
N LEU A 7 4.22 7.69 9.42
CA LEU A 7 4.30 6.46 8.63
C LEU A 7 5.01 5.34 9.38
N TRP A 8 6.12 5.64 10.06
CA TRP A 8 6.85 4.67 10.88
C TRP A 8 5.99 4.15 12.04
N GLU A 9 5.36 5.04 12.82
CA GLU A 9 4.48 4.67 13.94
C GLU A 9 3.33 3.78 13.46
N HIS A 10 2.74 4.13 12.31
CA HIS A 10 1.67 3.35 11.69
C HIS A 10 2.14 1.97 11.21
N LEU A 11 3.31 1.89 10.57
CA LEU A 11 3.89 0.64 10.08
C LEU A 11 4.22 -0.30 11.23
N VAL A 12 4.84 0.19 12.31
CA VAL A 12 5.18 -0.63 13.48
C VAL A 12 3.91 -1.16 14.13
N ARG A 13 2.91 -0.29 14.35
CA ARG A 13 1.63 -0.66 14.96
C ARG A 13 0.88 -1.72 14.14
N THR A 14 0.74 -1.49 12.84
CA THR A 14 -0.02 -2.41 11.95
C THR A 14 0.79 -3.63 11.50
N GLY A 15 2.12 -3.57 11.60
CA GLY A 15 3.04 -4.69 11.37
C GLY A 15 2.98 -5.76 12.47
N ALA A 16 2.60 -5.36 13.69
CA ALA A 16 2.39 -6.26 14.82
C ALA A 16 1.00 -6.93 14.82
N ALA A 17 0.15 -6.65 13.83
CA ALA A 17 -1.16 -7.30 13.71
C ALA A 17 -1.01 -8.80 13.34
N PRO A 18 -1.89 -9.68 13.85
CA PRO A 18 -1.91 -11.08 13.42
C PRO A 18 -2.08 -11.19 11.90
N SER A 19 -1.20 -11.95 11.25
CA SER A 19 -1.24 -12.15 9.79
C SER A 19 -0.93 -13.59 9.42
N ARG A 20 -1.26 -13.96 8.18
CA ARG A 20 -0.95 -15.30 7.67
C ARG A 20 0.51 -15.37 7.27
N ASP A 21 1.20 -16.42 7.72
CA ASP A 21 2.47 -16.77 7.11
C ASP A 21 2.20 -17.54 5.81
N ARG A 22 2.44 -16.88 4.67
CA ARG A 22 2.11 -17.43 3.35
C ARG A 22 3.25 -18.28 2.78
N PHE A 23 4.48 -18.01 3.23
CA PHE A 23 5.69 -18.63 2.69
C PHE A 23 6.39 -19.52 3.69
N GLY A 24 6.08 -19.40 4.99
CA GLY A 24 6.56 -20.33 6.00
C GLY A 24 5.73 -21.61 6.12
N SER A 25 6.35 -22.63 6.67
CA SER A 25 5.76 -23.95 6.98
C SER A 25 5.04 -23.99 8.33
N GLY A 26 4.90 -22.83 9.01
CA GLY A 26 4.44 -22.71 10.39
C GLY A 26 2.93 -22.47 10.57
N PRO A 27 2.50 -22.01 11.76
CA PRO A 27 1.11 -21.73 12.08
C PRO A 27 0.47 -20.76 11.08
N ARG A 28 -0.84 -20.97 10.79
CA ARG A 28 -1.59 -20.11 9.85
C ARG A 28 -1.75 -18.66 10.32
N SER A 29 -1.55 -18.38 11.61
CA SER A 29 -1.60 -17.03 12.20
C SER A 29 -0.31 -16.81 12.96
N VAL A 30 0.45 -15.81 12.55
CA VAL A 30 1.70 -15.39 13.20
C VAL A 30 1.63 -13.92 13.54
N GLN A 31 2.19 -13.56 14.69
CA GLN A 31 2.44 -12.18 15.06
C GLN A 31 3.89 -11.87 14.73
N LYS A 32 4.11 -10.96 13.78
CA LYS A 32 5.44 -10.59 13.31
C LYS A 32 5.92 -9.35 14.07
N VAL A 33 7.23 -9.24 14.22
CA VAL A 33 7.88 -8.00 14.65
C VAL A 33 8.64 -7.48 13.44
N LEU A 34 8.23 -6.31 12.93
CA LEU A 34 8.88 -5.67 11.79
C LEU A 34 9.74 -4.52 12.29
N GLU A 35 10.99 -4.50 11.84
CA GLU A 35 11.91 -3.38 12.05
C GLU A 35 12.00 -2.58 10.75
N LEU A 36 11.78 -1.27 10.83
CA LEU A 36 11.93 -0.39 9.66
C LEU A 36 13.38 0.05 9.54
N THR A 37 14.06 -0.49 8.52
CA THR A 37 15.48 -0.21 8.28
C THR A 37 15.69 1.01 7.38
N HIS A 38 14.79 1.24 6.43
CA HIS A 38 14.91 2.32 5.45
C HIS A 38 13.54 2.79 4.95
N VAL A 39 13.43 4.10 4.67
CA VAL A 39 12.28 4.70 3.99
C VAL A 39 12.78 5.67 2.94
N GLU A 40 12.27 5.51 1.73
CA GLU A 40 12.56 6.40 0.61
C GLU A 40 11.24 6.93 0.03
N ARG A 41 11.18 8.24 -0.23
CA ARG A 41 10.11 8.83 -1.02
C ARG A 41 10.53 8.84 -2.48
N VAL A 42 9.76 8.15 -3.31
CA VAL A 42 9.97 8.10 -4.75
C VAL A 42 9.12 9.19 -5.41
N LEU A 43 9.75 10.01 -6.25
CA LEU A 43 9.07 11.01 -7.08
C LEU A 43 9.00 10.50 -8.51
N LEU A 44 7.79 10.32 -9.03
CA LEU A 44 7.53 9.72 -10.35
C LEU A 44 6.64 10.69 -11.15
N PRO A 45 7.21 11.74 -11.78
CA PRO A 45 6.44 12.87 -12.33
C PRO A 45 5.36 12.47 -13.33
N ASP A 46 5.66 11.52 -14.22
CA ASP A 46 4.71 11.07 -15.25
C ASP A 46 3.51 10.34 -14.62
N LEU A 47 3.77 9.46 -13.64
CA LEU A 47 2.73 8.74 -12.91
C LEU A 47 1.94 9.68 -12.00
N GLU A 48 2.61 10.64 -11.37
CA GLU A 48 1.98 11.66 -10.53
C GLU A 48 1.05 12.57 -11.37
N GLY A 49 1.46 12.91 -12.60
CA GLY A 49 0.62 13.64 -13.54
C GLY A 49 -0.67 12.89 -13.86
N GLY A 50 -0.57 11.61 -14.21
CA GLY A 50 -1.73 10.74 -14.44
C GLY A 50 -2.63 10.62 -13.21
N TYR A 51 -2.04 10.45 -12.03
CA TYR A 51 -2.75 10.39 -10.76
C TYR A 51 -3.57 11.66 -10.50
N ARG A 52 -2.95 12.84 -10.64
CA ARG A 52 -3.61 14.15 -10.42
C ARG A 52 -4.77 14.39 -11.39
N VAL A 53 -4.63 13.97 -12.65
CA VAL A 53 -5.73 14.04 -13.64
C VAL A 53 -6.89 13.14 -13.22
N GLY A 54 -6.62 11.88 -12.86
CA GLY A 54 -7.64 10.94 -12.40
C GLY A 54 -8.34 11.42 -11.13
N ARG A 55 -7.58 11.99 -10.19
CA ARG A 55 -8.10 12.57 -8.95
C ARG A 55 -9.07 13.72 -9.23
N LYS A 56 -8.69 14.65 -10.12
CA LYS A 56 -9.56 15.75 -10.52
C LYS A 56 -10.84 15.25 -11.17
N ALA A 57 -10.75 14.26 -12.06
CA ALA A 57 -11.93 13.69 -12.73
C ALA A 57 -12.88 13.01 -11.73
N LEU A 58 -12.36 12.33 -10.71
CA LEU A 58 -13.18 11.73 -9.64
C LEU A 58 -13.92 12.80 -8.83
N LEU A 59 -13.26 13.92 -8.51
CA LEU A 59 -13.88 15.03 -7.79
C LEU A 59 -15.03 15.65 -8.60
N GLU A 60 -14.80 15.88 -9.89
CA GLU A 60 -15.81 16.41 -10.82
C GLU A 60 -17.00 15.46 -10.97
N LEU A 61 -16.75 14.15 -11.08
CA LEU A 61 -17.79 13.13 -11.19
C LEU A 61 -18.64 13.00 -9.92
N ARG A 62 -18.00 13.11 -8.74
CA ARG A 62 -18.68 12.99 -7.44
C ARG A 62 -19.58 14.19 -7.15
N GLY A 63 -19.13 15.40 -7.47
CA GLY A 63 -19.84 16.65 -7.15
C GLY A 63 -19.97 16.96 -5.65
N ALA A 64 -19.38 16.14 -4.76
CA ALA A 64 -19.39 16.32 -3.31
C ALA A 64 -18.22 15.58 -2.65
N GLY A 65 -17.88 15.97 -1.43
CA GLY A 65 -16.88 15.29 -0.62
C GLY A 65 -17.32 13.90 -0.15
N CYS A 66 -16.38 12.96 -0.12
CA CYS A 66 -16.44 11.67 0.52
C CYS A 66 -16.41 11.80 2.05
N SER A 67 -17.15 10.93 2.72
CA SER A 67 -16.97 10.67 4.15
C SER A 67 -15.68 9.87 4.38
N ALA A 68 -15.24 9.81 5.64
CA ALA A 68 -14.21 8.86 6.04
C ALA A 68 -14.60 7.42 5.65
N ILE A 69 -13.59 6.62 5.33
CA ILE A 69 -13.76 5.20 5.04
C ILE A 69 -14.03 4.50 6.39
N PRO A 70 -15.18 3.84 6.58
CA PRO A 70 -15.44 3.08 7.81
C PRO A 70 -14.41 1.96 7.98
N ASP A 71 -14.01 1.70 9.22
CA ASP A 71 -13.10 0.60 9.58
C ASP A 71 -11.76 0.60 8.81
N CYS A 72 -11.23 1.79 8.51
CA CYS A 72 -9.98 1.99 7.81
C CYS A 72 -8.98 2.71 8.71
N ASP A 73 -7.89 2.03 9.06
CA ASP A 73 -6.82 2.58 9.92
C ASP A 73 -5.77 3.37 9.14
N ALA A 74 -5.93 3.49 7.82
CA ALA A 74 -4.99 4.14 6.92
C ALA A 74 -4.67 5.60 7.30
N LEU A 75 -3.44 6.02 7.01
CA LEU A 75 -3.02 7.39 7.21
C LEU A 75 -3.63 8.31 6.15
N GLN A 76 -4.31 9.36 6.60
CA GLN A 76 -4.84 10.38 5.69
C GLN A 76 -3.75 11.31 5.18
N LEU A 77 -3.88 11.76 3.92
CA LEU A 77 -3.02 12.80 3.38
C LEU A 77 -3.43 14.15 3.97
N LEU A 78 -2.51 14.75 4.72
CA LEU A 78 -2.72 16.02 5.43
C LEU A 78 -3.12 17.18 4.50
N CYS A 79 -2.74 17.14 3.22
CA CYS A 79 -3.08 18.21 2.27
C CYS A 79 -4.42 18.04 1.55
N ASP A 80 -5.09 16.88 1.66
CA ASP A 80 -6.26 16.56 0.82
C ASP A 80 -7.61 16.65 1.55
N GLN A 81 -7.59 17.02 2.84
CA GLN A 81 -8.82 17.35 3.59
C GLN A 81 -9.63 18.50 2.95
N GLN A 82 -9.03 19.26 2.02
CA GLN A 82 -9.67 20.39 1.34
C GLN A 82 -10.48 19.99 0.10
N LEU A 83 -10.15 18.88 -0.58
CA LEU A 83 -10.91 18.43 -1.77
C LEU A 83 -12.05 17.48 -1.40
N GLY A 84 -12.05 16.98 -0.16
CA GLY A 84 -13.06 16.04 0.31
C GLY A 84 -12.97 14.68 -0.37
N LEU A 85 -11.84 14.28 -0.95
CA LEU A 85 -11.65 12.90 -1.39
C LEU A 85 -11.17 12.04 -0.22
N ASN A 86 -11.47 10.75 -0.26
CA ASN A 86 -11.01 9.77 0.71
C ASN A 86 -9.60 9.24 0.36
N GLU A 87 -8.67 10.16 0.05
CA GLU A 87 -7.27 9.85 -0.28
C GLU A 87 -6.51 9.44 0.99
N VAL A 88 -5.90 8.26 0.96
CA VAL A 88 -5.17 7.68 2.11
C VAL A 88 -3.95 6.90 1.65
N PHE A 89 -2.94 6.79 2.51
CA PHE A 89 -1.80 5.92 2.28
C PHE A 89 -2.14 4.46 2.56
N LEU A 90 -1.88 3.59 1.58
CA LEU A 90 -2.05 2.15 1.72
C LEU A 90 -0.77 1.39 1.34
N TYR A 91 -0.59 0.24 1.97
CA TYR A 91 0.52 -0.68 1.70
C TYR A 91 0.19 -1.61 0.54
N HIS A 92 1.19 -1.85 -0.30
CA HIS A 92 1.19 -2.88 -1.32
C HIS A 92 2.40 -3.80 -1.12
N GLY A 93 2.12 -5.07 -0.82
CA GLY A 93 3.13 -6.11 -0.77
C GLY A 93 3.22 -6.82 -2.11
N CYS A 94 4.43 -6.96 -2.64
CA CYS A 94 4.69 -7.67 -3.87
C CYS A 94 6.07 -8.34 -3.83
N ARG A 95 6.38 -9.14 -4.85
CA ARG A 95 7.72 -9.69 -5.02
C ARG A 95 8.72 -8.60 -5.37
N ALA A 96 9.94 -8.69 -4.88
CA ALA A 96 11.01 -7.74 -5.16
C ALA A 96 11.23 -7.51 -6.67
N ALA A 97 11.11 -8.57 -7.47
CA ALA A 97 11.23 -8.51 -8.94
C ALA A 97 10.14 -7.63 -9.62
N ASN A 98 9.03 -7.35 -8.94
CA ASN A 98 7.95 -6.52 -9.48
C ASN A 98 8.10 -5.03 -9.14
N ILE A 99 8.92 -4.68 -8.14
CA ILE A 99 9.03 -3.29 -7.65
C ILE A 99 9.51 -2.36 -8.75
N SER A 100 10.58 -2.72 -9.47
CA SER A 100 11.12 -1.90 -10.56
C SER A 100 10.09 -1.65 -11.67
N GLY A 101 9.29 -2.67 -12.01
CA GLY A 101 8.20 -2.54 -12.97
C GLY A 101 7.11 -1.58 -12.48
N ILE A 102 6.71 -1.69 -11.21
CA ILE A 102 5.70 -0.81 -10.60
C ILE A 102 6.20 0.64 -10.55
N LEU A 103 7.45 0.87 -10.17
CA LEU A 103 8.02 2.23 -10.12
C LEU A 103 8.19 2.84 -11.51
N ALA A 104 8.42 2.02 -12.54
CA ALA A 104 8.57 2.50 -13.91
C ALA A 104 7.23 2.75 -14.63
N GLN A 105 6.21 1.91 -14.36
CA GLN A 105 4.99 1.85 -15.17
C GLN A 105 3.70 2.11 -14.37
N GLY A 106 3.80 2.24 -13.05
CA GLY A 106 2.66 2.29 -12.14
C GLY A 106 2.04 0.91 -11.89
N PHE A 107 0.92 0.92 -11.19
CA PHE A 107 0.19 -0.31 -10.89
C PHE A 107 -0.66 -0.75 -12.09
N ASP A 108 -0.42 -1.96 -12.56
CA ASP A 108 -1.18 -2.55 -13.67
C ASP A 108 -2.26 -3.52 -13.18
N ALA A 109 -3.51 -3.06 -13.19
CA ALA A 109 -4.67 -3.86 -12.84
C ALA A 109 -4.91 -5.05 -13.81
N THR A 110 -4.38 -5.01 -15.04
CA THR A 110 -4.57 -6.09 -16.03
C THR A 110 -3.76 -7.34 -15.70
N ARG A 111 -2.60 -7.15 -15.05
CA ARG A 111 -1.72 -8.21 -14.52
C ARG A 111 -2.24 -8.83 -13.22
N SER A 112 -3.26 -8.22 -12.63
CA SER A 112 -3.88 -8.70 -11.41
C SER A 112 -4.84 -9.86 -11.70
N GLY A 113 -4.64 -10.97 -11.00
CA GLY A 113 -5.38 -12.22 -11.23
C GLY A 113 -4.51 -13.39 -11.70
N GLU A 114 -3.22 -13.18 -11.96
CA GLU A 114 -2.27 -14.28 -12.09
C GLU A 114 -2.06 -14.93 -10.71
N ARG A 115 -2.41 -16.22 -10.60
CA ARG A 115 -2.50 -17.00 -9.34
C ARG A 115 -3.66 -16.61 -8.42
N ASN A 116 -3.39 -15.82 -7.36
CA ASN A 116 -4.20 -15.77 -6.14
C ASN A 116 -5.23 -14.62 -6.08
N GLY A 117 -5.19 -13.67 -7.02
CA GLY A 117 -6.18 -12.58 -7.10
C GLY A 117 -7.58 -13.03 -7.53
N ARG A 118 -7.71 -14.25 -8.09
CA ARG A 118 -8.99 -14.77 -8.63
C ARG A 118 -10.15 -14.77 -7.62
N PHE A 119 -9.88 -14.83 -6.31
CA PHE A 119 -10.93 -14.82 -5.29
C PHE A 119 -11.58 -13.45 -5.07
N PHE A 120 -10.91 -12.35 -5.44
CA PHE A 120 -11.35 -10.98 -5.14
C PHE A 120 -11.49 -10.11 -6.40
N GLY A 121 -11.59 -10.74 -7.58
CA GLY A 121 -11.69 -10.04 -8.87
C GLY A 121 -10.35 -9.73 -9.53
N ARG A 122 -10.37 -8.93 -10.60
CA ARG A 122 -9.17 -8.43 -11.27
C ARG A 122 -8.93 -7.00 -10.81
N GLY A 123 -7.83 -6.74 -10.11
CA GLY A 123 -7.46 -5.40 -9.69
C GLY A 123 -6.23 -5.37 -8.78
N THR A 124 -5.67 -4.19 -8.60
CA THR A 124 -4.52 -3.98 -7.71
C THR A 124 -4.99 -3.99 -6.26
N TYR A 125 -4.31 -4.76 -5.40
CA TYR A 125 -4.66 -4.92 -4.00
C TYR A 125 -3.81 -4.04 -3.10
N PHE A 126 -4.47 -3.33 -2.20
CA PHE A 126 -3.86 -2.49 -1.18
C PHE A 126 -4.44 -2.83 0.19
N THR A 127 -3.75 -2.43 1.25
CA THR A 127 -4.22 -2.62 2.62
C THR A 127 -3.64 -1.56 3.55
N ASP A 128 -4.41 -1.17 4.56
CA ASP A 128 -3.97 -0.32 5.66
C ASP A 128 -3.13 -1.09 6.71
N VAL A 129 -3.25 -2.42 6.76
CA VAL A 129 -2.46 -3.26 7.67
C VAL A 129 -1.11 -3.72 7.07
N ALA A 130 0.02 -3.22 7.57
CA ALA A 130 1.36 -3.60 7.07
C ALA A 130 1.64 -5.12 7.16
N ALA A 131 1.22 -5.80 8.23
CA ALA A 131 1.43 -7.24 8.40
C ALA A 131 0.76 -8.08 7.29
N LYS A 132 -0.37 -7.59 6.77
CA LYS A 132 -1.12 -8.22 5.67
C LYS A 132 -0.44 -8.02 4.33
N ALA A 133 0.13 -6.83 4.09
CA ALA A 133 0.94 -6.57 2.91
C ALA A 133 2.22 -7.43 2.91
N ASP A 134 2.91 -7.53 4.05
CA ASP A 134 4.12 -8.34 4.21
C ASP A 134 3.92 -9.82 3.84
N SER A 135 2.73 -10.38 4.03
CA SER A 135 2.40 -11.76 3.57
C SER A 135 2.48 -11.98 2.05
N TYR A 136 2.68 -10.91 1.27
CA TYR A 136 2.85 -10.96 -0.19
C TYR A 136 4.28 -10.62 -0.64
N VAL A 137 5.17 -10.32 0.31
CA VAL A 137 6.57 -9.96 0.06
C VAL A 137 7.45 -11.20 0.15
N ASP A 138 8.40 -11.33 -0.77
CA ASP A 138 9.54 -12.22 -0.63
C ASP A 138 10.72 -11.48 0.01
N ALA A 139 11.48 -12.21 0.83
CA ALA A 139 12.70 -11.65 1.41
C ALA A 139 13.81 -11.63 0.35
N ALA A 140 14.57 -10.53 0.31
CA ALA A 140 15.81 -10.46 -0.43
C ALA A 140 16.87 -11.39 0.20
N ALA A 141 18.03 -11.51 -0.47
CA ALA A 141 19.10 -12.42 -0.03
C ALA A 141 19.65 -12.08 1.37
N ASP A 142 19.59 -10.81 1.76
CA ASP A 142 19.98 -10.30 3.08
C ASP A 142 18.87 -10.41 4.13
N GLY A 143 17.72 -11.00 3.77
CA GLY A 143 16.54 -11.10 4.63
C GLY A 143 15.66 -9.84 4.66
N SER A 144 16.06 -8.75 3.99
CA SER A 144 15.28 -7.53 3.93
C SER A 144 13.98 -7.74 3.13
N ARG A 145 12.97 -6.94 3.45
CA ARG A 145 11.65 -6.97 2.83
C ARG A 145 11.26 -5.57 2.45
N CYS A 146 10.58 -5.42 1.32
CA CYS A 146 10.17 -4.12 0.82
C CYS A 146 8.64 -4.06 0.62
N LEU A 147 8.04 -3.00 1.13
CA LEU A 147 6.64 -2.64 0.93
C LEU A 147 6.59 -1.34 0.13
N ILE A 148 5.64 -1.25 -0.79
CA ILE A 148 5.31 0.03 -1.45
C ILE A 148 4.21 0.70 -0.64
N VAL A 149 4.37 1.98 -0.35
CA VAL A 149 3.32 2.83 0.22
C VAL A 149 2.80 3.73 -0.90
N ALA A 150 1.52 3.58 -1.24
CA ALA A 150 0.88 4.30 -2.33
C ALA A 150 -0.16 5.31 -1.79
N GLN A 151 -0.35 6.38 -2.55
CA GLN A 151 -1.44 7.37 -2.41
C GLN A 151 -2.49 7.14 -3.50
#